data_AF-A0A495U2Y3-F1
#
_entry.id   AF-A0A495U2Y3-F1
#
_cell.length_a   1.000
_cell.length_b   1.000
_cell.length_c   1.000
_cell.angle_alpha   90.00
_cell.angle_beta   90.00
_cell.angle_gamma   90.00
#
_symmetry.space_group_name_H-M   'P 1'
#
loop_
_entity.id
_entity.type
_entity.pdbx_description
1 polymer ?
#
loop_
_entity_poly.entity_id
_entity_poly.type
_entity_poly.pdbx_seq_one_letter_code
_entity_poly.pdbx_strand_id
1 'polypeptide(L)'
;MPANSDHAIQPPAAVLLERVFALADEAATLAFGERFAQAIESVRATIAQRGNAFHGLQVQLVGDLGAGKTTLVRATLRGLGHTGRVRSPTYTLVEPYVLEPRQGERGELGELALYHFDLYRFTDPAEWADAGFREYFDSGAVCLVEWPQRAGRLLGVPDLVFSLDLDSDGDGRVLVARAYSESGKACLERC
;
A
#
# COMPACT_ATOMS: atom_id res chain seq x y z
N MET A 1 14.19 29.27 -4.74
CA MET A 1 13.15 28.44 -5.38
C MET A 1 12.12 28.16 -4.30
N PRO A 2 10.84 28.55 -4.42
CA PRO A 2 9.88 28.19 -3.39
C PRO A 2 9.70 26.67 -3.42
N ALA A 3 9.74 26.05 -2.25
CA ALA A 3 9.37 24.65 -2.06
C ALA A 3 7.91 24.50 -2.45
N ASN A 4 7.62 23.74 -3.51
CA ASN A 4 6.26 23.43 -3.90
C ASN A 4 5.75 22.29 -3.01
N SER A 5 5.49 22.62 -1.75
CA SER A 5 4.81 21.77 -0.77
C SER A 5 3.30 21.84 -1.04
N ASP A 6 2.81 21.13 -2.05
CA ASP A 6 1.40 20.68 -2.16
C ASP A 6 1.15 20.02 -3.52
N HIS A 7 1.37 18.71 -3.65
CA HIS A 7 0.74 17.92 -4.72
C HIS A 7 0.42 16.48 -4.26
N ALA A 8 0.10 16.28 -2.98
CA ALA A 8 -0.73 15.13 -2.64
C ALA A 8 -2.13 15.45 -3.17
N ILE A 9 -2.55 14.78 -4.25
CA ILE A 9 -3.95 14.82 -4.66
C ILE A 9 -4.71 14.13 -3.51
N GLN A 10 -5.25 14.93 -2.60
CA GLN A 10 -6.06 14.42 -1.51
C GLN A 10 -7.30 13.76 -2.14
N PRO A 11 -7.61 12.49 -1.80
CA PRO A 11 -8.78 11.83 -2.35
C PRO A 11 -10.05 12.65 -2.07
N PRO A 12 -11.01 12.73 -3.01
CA PRO A 12 -12.28 13.43 -2.80
C PRO A 12 -13.24 12.61 -1.92
N ALA A 13 -12.76 12.09 -0.79
CA ALA A 13 -13.48 11.23 0.12
C ALA A 13 -13.16 11.60 1.58
N ALA A 14 -14.12 11.39 2.48
CA ALA A 14 -13.93 11.64 3.90
C ALA A 14 -12.97 10.61 4.50
N VAL A 15 -12.04 11.08 5.33
CA VAL A 15 -11.15 10.20 6.11
C VAL A 15 -11.98 9.55 7.21
N LEU A 16 -12.01 8.22 7.24
CA LEU A 16 -12.71 7.43 8.27
C LEU A 16 -11.86 7.22 9.52
N LEU A 17 -10.54 7.17 9.35
CA LEU A 17 -9.56 7.07 10.45
C LEU A 17 -8.22 7.63 9.99
N GLU A 18 -7.57 8.41 10.87
CA GLU A 18 -6.19 8.87 10.69
C GLU A 18 -5.35 8.43 11.89
N ARG A 19 -4.13 7.97 11.62
CA ARG A 19 -3.11 7.69 12.65
C ARG A 19 -1.75 8.20 12.19
N VAL A 20 -0.94 8.61 13.16
CA VAL A 20 0.44 9.04 12.95
C VAL A 20 1.37 8.09 13.67
N PHE A 21 2.39 7.60 12.97
CA PHE A 21 3.40 6.69 13.50
C PHE A 21 4.78 7.34 13.38
N ALA A 22 5.50 7.42 14.50
CA ALA A 22 6.92 7.73 14.49
C ALA A 22 7.71 6.45 14.18
N LEU A 23 8.47 6.45 13.09
CA LEU A 23 9.31 5.35 12.65
C LEU A 23 10.76 5.79 12.83
N ALA A 24 11.30 5.59 14.03
CA ALA A 24 12.60 6.14 14.43
C ALA A 24 13.78 5.71 13.53
N ASP A 25 13.67 4.55 12.88
CA ASP A 25 14.70 4.00 12.00
C ASP A 25 14.11 3.05 10.94
N GLU A 26 14.98 2.42 10.15
CA GLU A 26 14.57 1.41 9.17
C GLU A 26 13.86 0.22 9.84
N ALA A 27 14.31 -0.22 11.02
CA ALA A 27 13.71 -1.36 11.72
C ALA A 27 12.26 -1.06 12.15
N ALA A 28 11.96 0.16 12.59
CA ALA A 28 10.60 0.61 12.88
C ALA A 28 9.71 0.61 11.63
N THR A 29 10.27 1.00 10.48
CA THR A 29 9.57 0.93 9.18
C THR A 29 9.27 -0.53 8.80
N LEU A 30 10.25 -1.42 8.98
CA LEU A 30 10.06 -2.85 8.73
C LEU A 30 8.98 -3.45 9.65
N ALA A 31 9.02 -3.12 10.94
CA ALA A 31 8.04 -3.57 11.92
C ALA A 31 6.62 -3.06 11.61
N PHE A 32 6.48 -1.81 11.15
CA PHE A 32 5.18 -1.31 10.69
C PHE A 32 4.67 -2.10 9.48
N GLY A 33 5.53 -2.36 8.48
CA GLY A 33 5.15 -3.14 7.31
C GLY A 33 4.71 -4.57 7.66
N GLU A 34 5.35 -5.20 8.64
CA GLU A 34 4.96 -6.52 9.16
C GLU A 34 3.61 -6.48 9.89
N ARG A 35 3.38 -5.49 10.77
CA ARG A 35 2.06 -5.30 11.40
C ARG A 35 0.96 -5.07 10.38
N PHE A 36 1.24 -4.28 9.35
CA PHE A 36 0.29 -4.04 8.28
C PHE A 36 -0.04 -5.32 7.48
N ALA A 37 0.96 -6.17 7.24
CA ALA A 37 0.73 -7.48 6.63
C ALA A 37 -0.19 -8.37 7.48
N GLN A 38 0.08 -8.47 8.78
CA GLN A 38 -0.77 -9.21 9.73
C GLN A 38 -2.19 -8.64 9.79
N ALA A 39 -2.34 -7.32 9.70
CA ALA A 39 -3.63 -6.65 9.63
C ALA A 39 -4.42 -7.06 8.38
N ILE A 40 -3.78 -7.14 7.21
CA ILE A 40 -4.39 -7.61 5.97
C ILE A 40 -4.89 -9.06 6.14
N GLU A 41 -4.05 -9.98 6.64
CA GLU A 41 -4.43 -11.38 6.88
C GLU A 41 -5.62 -11.47 7.86
N SER A 42 -5.57 -10.75 8.98
CA SER A 42 -6.64 -10.72 9.99
C SER A 42 -7.97 -10.19 9.44
N VAL A 43 -7.94 -9.12 8.62
CA VAL A 43 -9.14 -8.57 7.99
C VAL A 43 -9.71 -9.55 6.97
N ARG A 44 -8.87 -10.18 6.14
CA ARG A 44 -9.30 -11.23 5.21
C ARG A 44 -9.96 -12.38 5.95
N ALA A 45 -9.37 -12.88 7.03
CA ALA A 45 -9.94 -13.96 7.83
C ALA A 45 -11.29 -13.57 8.42
N THR A 46 -11.40 -12.37 8.98
CA THR A 46 -12.66 -11.84 9.54
C THR A 46 -13.77 -11.78 8.49
N ILE A 47 -13.44 -11.37 7.26
CA ILE A 47 -14.38 -11.31 6.14
C ILE A 47 -14.82 -12.71 5.71
N ALA A 48 -13.88 -13.64 5.59
CA ALA A 48 -14.14 -15.04 5.22
C ALA A 48 -15.02 -15.75 6.26
N GLN A 49 -14.77 -15.56 7.55
CA GLN A 49 -15.58 -16.13 8.66
C GLN A 49 -17.03 -15.64 8.66
N ARG A 50 -17.30 -14.46 8.06
CA ARG A 50 -18.64 -13.92 7.86
C ARG A 50 -19.32 -14.42 6.58
N GLY A 51 -18.65 -15.29 5.81
CA GLY A 51 -19.14 -15.82 4.54
C GLY A 51 -19.06 -14.82 3.38
N ASN A 52 -18.27 -13.75 3.50
CA ASN A 52 -18.12 -12.72 2.47
C ASN A 52 -16.79 -12.87 1.72
N ALA A 53 -16.74 -12.36 0.50
CA ALA A 53 -15.51 -12.30 -0.29
C ALA A 53 -14.68 -11.06 0.08
N PHE A 54 -13.35 -11.20 0.07
CA PHE A 54 -12.44 -10.07 0.14
C PHE A 54 -12.36 -9.38 -1.22
N HIS A 55 -12.61 -8.07 -1.27
CA HIS A 55 -12.67 -7.29 -2.51
C HIS A 55 -11.37 -6.51 -2.80
N GLY A 56 -10.25 -6.90 -2.19
CA GLY A 56 -8.97 -6.23 -2.38
C GLY A 56 -8.71 -5.07 -1.43
N LEU A 57 -7.57 -4.42 -1.61
CA LEU A 57 -7.16 -3.24 -0.86
C LEU A 57 -6.22 -2.37 -1.71
N GLN A 58 -6.60 -1.14 -2.02
CA GLN A 58 -5.77 -0.15 -2.68
C GLN A 58 -5.07 0.74 -1.66
N VAL A 59 -3.75 0.65 -1.59
CA VAL A 59 -2.89 1.44 -0.70
C VAL A 59 -2.00 2.35 -1.52
N GLN A 60 -2.11 3.64 -1.30
CA GLN A 60 -1.32 4.66 -1.96
C GLN A 60 -0.18 5.13 -1.06
N LEU A 61 1.07 5.03 -1.52
CA LEU A 61 2.27 5.45 -0.81
C LEU A 61 2.80 6.77 -1.39
N VAL A 62 2.72 7.82 -0.57
CA VAL A 62 3.16 9.18 -0.90
C VAL A 62 4.40 9.51 -0.06
N GLY A 63 5.29 10.30 -0.62
CA GLY A 63 6.51 10.76 0.04
C GLY A 63 7.62 11.01 -0.98
N ASP A 64 8.63 11.76 -0.58
CA ASP A 64 9.74 12.12 -1.45
C ASP A 64 10.64 10.93 -1.83
N LEU A 65 11.59 11.17 -2.75
CA LEU A 65 12.62 10.19 -3.08
C LEU A 65 13.44 9.88 -1.83
N GLY A 66 13.56 8.60 -1.46
CA GLY A 66 14.24 8.19 -0.23
C GLY A 66 13.38 8.21 1.03
N ALA A 67 12.10 8.58 0.95
CA ALA A 67 11.17 8.55 2.10
C ALA A 67 10.90 7.15 2.67
N GLY A 68 11.27 6.08 1.96
CA GLY A 68 11.14 4.70 2.45
C GLY A 68 9.91 3.94 1.94
N LYS A 69 9.20 4.45 0.94
CA LYS A 69 8.04 3.81 0.29
C LYS A 69 8.32 2.34 -0.11
N THR A 70 9.34 2.08 -0.92
CA THR A 70 9.72 0.71 -1.31
C THR A 70 10.18 -0.15 -0.12
N THR A 71 10.77 0.45 0.92
CA THR A 71 11.13 -0.26 2.16
C THR A 71 9.88 -0.78 2.86
N LEU A 72 8.85 0.07 2.96
CA LEU A 72 7.55 -0.32 3.51
C LEU A 72 6.88 -1.41 2.67
N VAL A 73 6.84 -1.27 1.34
CA VAL A 73 6.31 -2.31 0.44
C VAL A 73 7.02 -3.66 0.65
N ARG A 74 8.35 -3.64 0.69
CA ARG A 74 9.15 -4.85 0.92
C ARG A 74 8.85 -5.48 2.28
N ALA A 75 8.71 -4.66 3.32
CA ALA A 75 8.37 -5.13 4.66
C ALA A 75 7.00 -5.81 4.68
N THR A 76 5.99 -5.21 4.05
CA THR A 76 4.65 -5.80 3.92
C THR A 76 4.67 -7.10 3.12
N LEU A 77 5.36 -7.16 1.97
CA LEU A 77 5.48 -8.39 1.18
C LEU A 77 6.15 -9.52 1.96
N ARG A 78 7.25 -9.24 2.67
CA ARG A 78 7.91 -10.21 3.56
C ARG A 78 6.98 -10.64 4.70
N GLY A 79 6.28 -9.67 5.27
CA GLY A 79 5.25 -9.88 6.28
C GLY A 79 4.07 -10.70 5.79
N LEU A 80 3.85 -10.84 4.48
CA LEU A 80 2.85 -11.72 3.86
C LEU A 80 3.47 -13.03 3.34
N GLY A 81 4.72 -13.34 3.70
CA GLY A 81 5.37 -14.61 3.36
C GLY A 81 6.22 -14.61 2.08
N HIS A 82 6.36 -13.48 1.37
CA HIS A 82 7.26 -13.42 0.22
C HIS A 82 8.73 -13.51 0.65
N THR A 83 9.46 -14.48 0.12
CA THR A 83 10.89 -14.70 0.42
C THR A 83 11.84 -14.20 -0.68
N GLY A 84 11.29 -13.84 -1.83
CA GLY A 84 12.05 -13.33 -2.97
C GLY A 84 12.55 -11.90 -2.79
N ARG A 85 13.28 -11.44 -3.81
CA ARG A 85 13.84 -10.09 -3.82
C ARG A 85 12.79 -9.08 -4.30
N VAL A 86 12.43 -8.14 -3.43
CA VAL A 86 11.54 -7.01 -3.77
C VAL A 86 12.36 -5.77 -4.14
N ARG A 87 12.18 -5.29 -5.37
CA ARG A 87 12.72 -4.02 -5.87
C ARG A 87 11.55 -3.14 -6.31
N SER A 88 11.78 -1.82 -6.39
CA SER A 88 10.80 -0.95 -7.06
C SER A 88 10.74 -1.29 -8.56
N PRO A 89 9.54 -1.51 -9.12
CA PRO A 89 9.33 -1.75 -10.55
C PRO A 89 9.33 -0.44 -11.34
N THR A 90 10.25 0.49 -11.09
CA THR A 90 10.24 1.84 -11.72
C THR A 90 10.15 1.83 -13.25
N TYR A 91 10.67 0.79 -13.91
CA TYR A 91 10.66 0.66 -15.38
C TYR A 91 9.55 -0.24 -15.91
N THR A 92 9.15 -1.27 -15.16
CA THR A 92 8.05 -2.17 -15.54
C THR A 92 6.69 -1.64 -15.08
N LEU A 93 6.69 -0.58 -14.25
CA LEU A 93 5.58 0.08 -13.57
C LEU A 93 4.82 -0.80 -12.57
N VAL A 94 4.73 -2.11 -12.81
CA VAL A 94 4.08 -3.09 -11.93
C VAL A 94 4.94 -4.34 -11.78
N GLU A 95 4.90 -4.94 -10.59
CA GLU A 95 5.43 -6.27 -10.29
C GLU A 95 4.34 -7.09 -9.55
N PRO A 96 3.95 -8.27 -10.08
CA PRO A 96 2.96 -9.13 -9.45
C PRO A 96 3.58 -10.10 -8.44
N TYR A 97 2.84 -10.39 -7.37
CA TYR A 97 3.19 -11.36 -6.33
C TYR A 97 1.99 -12.24 -6.01
N VAL A 98 2.21 -13.56 -5.96
CA VAL A 98 1.23 -14.53 -5.46
C VAL A 98 1.73 -15.04 -4.11
N LEU A 99 0.91 -14.87 -3.09
CA LEU A 99 1.27 -15.08 -1.69
C LEU A 99 0.43 -16.21 -1.11
N GLU A 100 1.11 -17.24 -0.62
CA GLU A 100 0.50 -18.38 0.05
C GLU A 100 0.09 -18.02 1.48
N PRO A 101 -1.07 -18.49 1.97
CA PRO A 101 -1.44 -18.35 3.36
C PRO A 101 -0.40 -18.95 4.31
N ARG A 102 -0.15 -18.28 5.43
CA ARG A 102 0.72 -18.83 6.48
C ARG A 102 0.22 -20.17 7.02
N GLN A 103 1.17 -21.03 7.40
CA GLN A 103 0.85 -22.28 8.10
C GLN A 103 0.11 -21.96 9.41
N GLY A 104 -1.13 -22.45 9.54
CA GLY A 104 -2.04 -22.14 10.66
C GLY A 104 -3.36 -21.49 10.22
N GLU A 105 -3.36 -20.77 9.09
CA GLU A 105 -4.53 -20.06 8.54
C GLU A 105 -5.08 -20.71 7.26
N ARG A 106 -4.43 -21.80 6.81
CA ARG A 106 -4.73 -22.58 5.60
C ARG A 106 -6.15 -23.14 5.51
N GLY A 107 -6.91 -23.10 6.61
CA GLY A 107 -8.28 -23.61 6.66
C GLY A 107 -9.33 -22.67 6.08
N GLU A 108 -9.06 -21.35 6.02
CA GLU A 108 -10.08 -20.34 5.69
C GLU A 108 -9.65 -19.36 4.60
N LEU A 109 -8.35 -19.18 4.37
CA LEU A 109 -7.83 -18.22 3.40
C LEU A 109 -7.16 -18.91 2.20
N GLY A 110 -7.51 -18.47 0.99
CA GLY A 110 -6.82 -18.82 -0.24
C GLY A 110 -5.62 -17.90 -0.53
N GLU A 111 -4.94 -18.15 -1.64
CA GLU A 111 -3.86 -17.32 -2.17
C GLU A 111 -4.25 -15.83 -2.21
N LEU A 112 -3.26 -14.96 -2.00
CA LEU A 112 -3.40 -13.52 -2.14
C LEU A 112 -2.56 -13.02 -3.30
N ALA A 113 -3.22 -12.43 -4.29
CA ALA A 113 -2.54 -11.61 -5.29
C ALA A 113 -2.22 -10.24 -4.68
N LEU A 114 -0.97 -9.80 -4.86
CA LEU A 114 -0.50 -8.45 -4.56
C LEU A 114 0.21 -7.86 -5.76
N TYR A 115 -0.12 -6.63 -6.13
CA TYR A 115 0.55 -5.88 -7.18
C TYR A 115 1.28 -4.68 -6.57
N HIS A 116 2.60 -4.62 -6.79
CA HIS A 116 3.40 -3.45 -6.45
C HIS A 116 3.50 -2.56 -7.67
N PHE A 117 2.95 -1.36 -7.59
CA PHE A 117 3.11 -0.33 -8.61
C PHE A 117 4.16 0.71 -8.18
N ASP A 118 5.01 1.12 -9.10
CA ASP A 118 5.82 2.34 -8.96
C ASP A 118 5.61 3.21 -10.19
N LEU A 119 4.86 4.30 -9.99
CA LEU A 119 4.45 5.19 -11.06
C LEU A 119 5.40 6.38 -11.23
N TYR A 120 6.59 6.38 -10.62
CA TYR A 120 7.52 7.51 -10.69
C TYR A 120 7.82 7.97 -12.12
N ARG A 121 7.93 7.01 -13.06
CA ARG A 121 8.17 7.22 -14.50
C ARG A 121 6.91 7.18 -15.36
N PHE A 122 5.74 6.99 -14.78
CA PHE A 122 4.48 7.08 -15.50
C PHE A 122 4.24 8.53 -15.92
N THR A 123 4.13 8.79 -17.22
CA THR A 123 4.05 10.16 -17.77
C THR A 123 2.82 10.40 -18.63
N ASP A 124 2.25 9.36 -19.23
CA ASP A 124 1.09 9.49 -20.11
C ASP A 124 -0.12 8.70 -19.56
N PRO A 125 -1.21 9.39 -19.18
CA PRO A 125 -2.49 8.76 -18.83
C PRO A 125 -3.01 7.74 -19.85
N ALA A 126 -2.69 7.87 -21.15
CA ALA A 126 -3.12 6.92 -22.18
C ALA A 126 -2.52 5.53 -21.96
N GLU A 127 -1.27 5.45 -21.46
CA GLU A 127 -0.60 4.18 -21.14
C GLU A 127 -1.35 3.38 -20.07
N TRP A 128 -2.18 4.02 -19.24
CA TRP A 128 -3.00 3.34 -18.24
C TRP A 128 -3.98 2.35 -18.88
N ALA A 129 -4.66 2.79 -19.93
CA ALA A 129 -5.63 1.99 -20.65
C ALA A 129 -4.93 0.92 -21.49
N ASP A 130 -3.86 1.31 -22.20
CA ASP A 130 -3.10 0.41 -23.07
C ASP A 130 -2.42 -0.72 -22.28
N ALA A 131 -1.94 -0.45 -21.07
CA ALA A 131 -1.34 -1.44 -20.18
C ALA A 131 -2.38 -2.28 -19.41
N GLY A 132 -3.68 -1.97 -19.54
CA GLY A 132 -4.75 -2.70 -18.84
C GLY A 132 -4.72 -2.54 -17.32
N PHE A 133 -4.11 -1.48 -16.78
CA PHE A 133 -3.82 -1.41 -15.34
C PHE A 133 -5.06 -1.44 -14.45
N ARG A 134 -6.20 -0.98 -14.98
CA ARG A 134 -7.48 -1.01 -14.29
C ARG A 134 -7.87 -2.41 -13.81
N GLU A 135 -7.56 -3.44 -14.60
CA GLU A 135 -7.96 -4.82 -14.31
C GLU A 135 -7.33 -5.35 -13.01
N TYR A 136 -6.12 -4.88 -12.65
CA TYR A 136 -5.46 -5.25 -11.39
C TYR A 136 -6.18 -4.72 -10.15
N PHE A 137 -6.72 -3.50 -10.22
CA PHE A 137 -7.46 -2.90 -9.10
C PHE A 137 -8.85 -3.52 -8.94
N ASP A 138 -9.44 -3.98 -10.04
CA ASP A 138 -10.75 -4.64 -10.06
C ASP A 138 -10.65 -6.16 -9.74
N SER A 139 -9.44 -6.74 -9.63
CA SER A 139 -9.24 -8.18 -9.46
C SER A 139 -9.42 -8.72 -8.03
N GLY A 140 -9.75 -7.85 -7.06
CA GLY A 140 -9.80 -8.21 -5.64
C GLY A 140 -8.42 -8.43 -4.98
N ALA A 141 -7.35 -7.94 -5.61
CA ALA A 141 -5.98 -8.02 -5.12
C ALA A 141 -5.65 -6.88 -4.13
N VAL A 142 -4.52 -7.01 -3.44
CA VAL A 142 -3.89 -5.86 -2.75
C VAL A 142 -3.03 -5.11 -3.76
N CYS A 143 -3.25 -3.80 -3.91
CA CYS A 143 -2.44 -2.94 -4.76
C CYS A 143 -1.67 -1.94 -3.90
N LEU A 144 -0.33 -2.02 -3.91
CA LEU A 144 0.56 -1.07 -3.24
C LEU A 144 1.13 -0.11 -4.29
N VAL A 145 0.70 1.14 -4.27
CA VAL A 145 0.99 2.11 -5.34
C VAL A 145 1.92 3.20 -4.84
N GLU A 146 3.19 3.17 -5.24
CA GLU A 146 4.11 4.29 -5.06
C GLU A 146 3.87 5.38 -6.12
N TRP A 147 4.03 6.64 -5.70
CA TRP A 147 3.83 7.82 -6.56
C TRP A 147 2.42 7.93 -7.18
N PRO A 148 1.34 7.75 -6.39
CA PRO A 148 -0.03 7.74 -6.90
C PRO A 148 -0.43 9.03 -7.62
N GLN A 149 0.20 10.17 -7.29
CA GLN A 149 -0.05 11.46 -7.93
C GLN A 149 0.24 11.46 -9.44
N ARG A 150 1.04 10.51 -9.94
CA ARG A 150 1.36 10.36 -11.37
C ARG A 150 0.17 9.85 -12.17
N ALA A 151 -0.63 8.95 -11.61
CA ALA A 151 -1.89 8.50 -12.21
C ALA A 151 -3.10 9.34 -11.77
N GLY A 152 -3.02 10.00 -10.61
CA GLY A 152 -4.04 10.91 -10.10
C GLY A 152 -5.42 10.25 -10.05
N ARG A 153 -6.41 10.85 -10.74
CA ARG A 153 -7.81 10.37 -10.70
C ARG A 153 -8.02 9.00 -11.35
N LEU A 154 -7.08 8.49 -12.14
CA LEU A 154 -7.16 7.16 -12.75
C LEU A 154 -7.21 6.04 -11.69
N LEU A 155 -6.60 6.28 -10.52
CA LEU A 155 -6.59 5.34 -9.40
C LEU A 155 -7.91 5.28 -8.61
N GLY A 156 -8.87 6.18 -8.86
CA GLY A 156 -10.08 6.26 -8.05
C GLY A 156 -9.81 6.61 -6.58
N VAL A 157 -10.73 6.21 -5.70
CA VAL A 157 -10.62 6.44 -4.25
C VAL A 157 -9.85 5.28 -3.61
N PRO A 158 -8.72 5.52 -2.93
CA PRO A 158 -7.97 4.46 -2.27
C PRO A 158 -8.70 3.95 -1.02
N ASP A 159 -8.34 2.77 -0.53
CA ASP A 159 -8.72 2.33 0.82
C ASP A 159 -7.84 2.98 1.88
N LEU A 160 -6.55 3.15 1.57
CA LEU A 160 -5.53 3.70 2.45
C LEU A 160 -4.57 4.64 1.71
N VAL A 161 -4.16 5.70 2.39
CA VAL A 161 -3.05 6.57 1.99
C VAL A 161 -2.02 6.58 3.11
N PHE A 162 -0.78 6.24 2.77
CA PHE A 162 0.40 6.28 3.62
C PHE A 162 1.33 7.38 3.14
N SER A 163 1.40 8.49 3.87
CA SER A 163 2.32 9.60 3.59
C SER A 163 3.56 9.47 4.47
N LEU A 164 4.73 9.31 3.86
CA LEU A 164 6.02 9.18 4.55
C LEU A 164 6.85 10.43 4.34
N ASP A 165 7.23 11.07 5.44
CA ASP A 165 8.14 12.21 5.46
C ASP A 165 9.36 11.90 6.34
N LEU A 166 10.48 12.57 6.07
CA LEU A 166 11.64 12.53 6.96
C LEU A 166 11.29 13.21 8.29
N ASP A 167 11.73 12.62 9.39
CA ASP A 167 11.67 13.29 10.69
C ASP A 167 12.65 14.48 10.74
N SER A 168 12.46 15.40 11.69
CA SER A 168 13.29 16.61 11.84
C SER A 168 14.78 16.30 12.02
N ASP A 169 15.10 15.14 12.58
CA ASP A 169 16.48 14.69 12.82
C ASP A 169 17.09 13.94 11.62
N GLY A 170 16.32 13.72 10.54
CA GLY A 170 16.76 13.12 9.27
C GLY A 170 16.92 11.60 9.26
N ASP A 171 17.13 10.98 10.41
CA ASP A 171 17.35 9.52 10.52
C ASP A 171 16.03 8.72 10.55
N GLY A 172 14.96 9.29 11.12
CA GLY A 172 13.63 8.68 11.24
C GLY A 172 12.65 9.06 10.11
N ARG A 173 11.44 8.49 10.16
CA ARG A 173 10.29 8.85 9.32
C ARG A 173 9.06 9.12 10.18
N VAL A 174 8.22 10.02 9.71
CA VAL A 174 6.84 10.14 10.19
C VAL A 174 5.92 9.56 9.13
N LEU A 175 5.12 8.57 9.50
CA LEU A 175 4.10 8.00 8.64
C LEU A 175 2.72 8.51 9.09
N VAL A 176 2.05 9.24 8.21
CA VAL A 176 0.64 9.60 8.38
C VAL A 176 -0.21 8.64 7.54
N ALA A 177 -1.01 7.83 8.21
CA ALA A 177 -1.88 6.83 7.61
C ALA A 177 -3.34 7.27 7.68
N ARG A 178 -4.02 7.29 6.53
CA ARG A 178 -5.44 7.68 6.41
C ARG A 178 -6.23 6.58 5.73
N ALA A 179 -7.34 6.17 6.34
CA ALA A 179 -8.28 5.21 5.79
C ALA A 179 -9.51 5.91 5.20
N TYR A 180 -9.99 5.40 4.06
CA TYR A 180 -11.13 5.94 3.32
C TYR A 180 -12.21 4.88 3.03
N SER A 181 -11.95 3.62 3.38
CA SER A 181 -12.93 2.52 3.33
C SER A 181 -12.96 1.77 4.66
N GLU A 182 -14.02 0.98 4.87
CA GLU A 182 -14.13 0.14 6.08
C GLU A 182 -13.04 -0.92 6.15
N SER A 183 -12.63 -1.51 5.01
CA SER A 183 -11.50 -2.45 4.96
C SER A 183 -10.18 -1.77 5.30
N GLY A 184 -9.92 -0.59 4.74
CA GLY A 184 -8.73 0.21 5.06
C GLY A 184 -8.69 0.61 6.52
N LYS A 185 -9.83 1.06 7.07
CA LYS A 185 -9.99 1.39 8.49
C LYS A 185 -9.73 0.19 9.38
N ALA A 186 -10.32 -0.97 9.06
CA ALA A 186 -10.14 -2.20 9.82
C ALA A 186 -8.66 -2.64 9.84
N CYS A 187 -7.94 -2.50 8.72
CA CYS A 187 -6.50 -2.76 8.70
C CYS A 187 -5.74 -1.77 9.60
N LEU A 188 -6.05 -0.47 9.49
CA LEU A 188 -5.34 0.57 10.23
C LEU A 188 -5.58 0.50 11.75
N GLU A 189 -6.75 0.04 12.19
CA GLU A 189 -7.04 -0.20 13.62
C GLU A 189 -6.16 -1.29 14.24
N ARG A 190 -5.65 -2.22 13.42
CA ARG A 190 -4.78 -3.35 13.82
C ARG A 190 -3.28 -3.03 13.69
N CYS A 191 -2.91 -1.82 13.27
CA CYS A 191 -1.53 -1.38 13.07
C CYS A 191 -0.95 -0.58 14.25
#